data_AF-A0ABD5MTN3-F1
#
_entry.id   AF-A0ABD5MTN3-F1
#
_cell.length_a   1.000
_cell.length_b   1.000
_cell.length_c   1.000
_cell.angle_alpha   90.00
_cell.angle_beta   90.00
_cell.angle_gamma   90.00
#
_symmetry.space_group_name_H-M   'P 1'
#
loop_
_entity.id
_entity.type
_entity.pdbx_description
1 polymer ?
#
loop_
_entity_poly.entity_id
_entity_poly.type
_entity_poly.pdbx_seq_one_letter_code
_entity_poly.pdbx_strand_id
1 'polypeptide(L)'
;MESRYLEETINELQSRISMTNSAINELKVSSMTLEGLKKEKKGTQLFVPIGGGSYVKAKIETTKNVVVGIGADVAVERSLKEAKVELEARIAELEKTREVLGQQFNQVVGRIQENRTKMEEITAKLRQGEQTGVRQAKKGA
;
A
#
# COMPACT_ATOMS: atom_id res chain seq x y z
N MET A 1 4.93 -21.23 -17.07
CA MET A 1 3.75 -21.00 -16.22
C MET A 1 4.13 -20.28 -14.93
N GLU A 2 5.19 -20.70 -14.23
CA GLU A 2 5.65 -20.07 -12.98
C GLU A 2 6.00 -18.57 -13.08
N SER A 3 6.69 -18.12 -14.13
CA SER A 3 7.02 -16.69 -14.32
C SER A 3 5.79 -15.79 -14.36
N ARG A 4 4.71 -16.25 -15.02
CA ARG A 4 3.47 -15.49 -15.15
C ARG A 4 2.73 -15.35 -13.81
N TYR A 5 2.77 -16.41 -13.00
CA TYR A 5 2.20 -16.40 -11.66
C TYR A 5 2.95 -15.44 -10.72
N LEU A 6 4.28 -15.40 -10.79
CA LEU A 6 5.08 -14.46 -9.98
C LEU A 6 4.84 -13.00 -10.41
N GLU A 7 4.70 -12.74 -11.71
CA GLU A 7 4.33 -11.40 -12.22
C GLU A 7 2.93 -10.97 -11.76
N GLU A 8 1.96 -11.88 -11.77
CA GLU A 8 0.61 -11.61 -11.24
C GLU A 8 0.65 -11.29 -9.73
N THR A 9 1.44 -12.05 -8.97
CA THR A 9 1.65 -11.82 -7.53
C THR A 9 2.27 -10.44 -7.27
N ILE A 10 3.22 -9.99 -8.09
CA ILE A 10 3.81 -8.64 -8.01
C ILE A 10 2.74 -7.56 -8.19
N ASN A 11 1.88 -7.70 -9.19
CA ASN A 11 0.84 -6.72 -9.48
C ASN A 11 -0.17 -6.64 -8.32
N GLU A 12 -0.53 -7.79 -7.73
CA GLU A 12 -1.40 -7.84 -6.57
C GLU A 12 -0.77 -7.16 -5.35
N LEU A 13 0.50 -7.45 -5.06
CA LEU A 13 1.23 -6.83 -3.95
C LEU A 13 1.36 -5.31 -4.15
N GLN A 14 1.64 -4.84 -5.35
CA GLN A 14 1.66 -3.39 -5.65
C GLN A 14 0.29 -2.75 -5.41
N SER A 15 -0.79 -3.40 -5.83
CA SER A 15 -2.15 -2.91 -5.61
C SER A 15 -2.46 -2.80 -4.11
N ARG A 16 -2.15 -3.83 -3.33
CA ARG A 16 -2.31 -3.83 -1.86
C ARG A 16 -1.47 -2.75 -1.18
N ILE A 17 -0.21 -2.54 -1.60
CA ILE A 17 0.66 -1.47 -1.09
C ILE A 17 0.04 -0.09 -1.41
N SER A 18 -0.45 0.11 -2.63
CA SER A 18 -1.09 1.35 -3.06
C SER A 18 -2.33 1.66 -2.22
N MET A 19 -3.22 0.68 -2.03
CA MET A 19 -4.39 0.81 -1.17
C MET A 19 -4.03 1.15 0.27
N THR A 20 -3.00 0.47 0.82
CA THR A 20 -2.51 0.74 2.18
C THR A 20 -1.97 2.16 2.32
N ASN A 21 -1.23 2.66 1.32
CA ASN A 21 -0.74 4.04 1.30
C ASN A 21 -1.89 5.05 1.24
N SER A 22 -2.92 4.80 0.45
CA SER A 22 -4.11 5.66 0.38
C SER A 22 -4.79 5.75 1.74
N ALA A 23 -4.99 4.63 2.43
CA ALA A 23 -5.56 4.61 3.78
C ALA A 23 -4.69 5.36 4.80
N ILE A 24 -3.36 5.18 4.76
CA ILE A 24 -2.43 5.94 5.61
C ILE A 24 -2.56 7.45 5.36
N ASN A 25 -2.63 7.87 4.09
CA ASN A 25 -2.74 9.28 3.73
C ASN A 25 -4.07 9.89 4.20
N GLU A 26 -5.17 9.16 4.06
CA GLU A 26 -6.48 9.57 4.57
C GLU A 26 -6.47 9.79 6.09
N LEU A 27 -5.87 8.87 6.85
CA LEU A 27 -5.72 9.01 8.30
C LEU A 27 -4.80 10.18 8.68
N LYS A 28 -3.73 10.44 7.91
CA LYS A 28 -2.84 11.59 8.12
C LYS A 28 -3.58 12.91 7.91
N VAL A 29 -4.37 13.02 6.84
CA VAL A 29 -5.24 14.20 6.61
C VAL A 29 -6.25 14.38 7.76
N SER A 30 -6.85 13.29 8.24
CA SER A 30 -7.76 13.31 9.39
C SER A 30 -7.07 13.82 10.65
N SER A 31 -5.85 13.35 10.94
CA SER A 31 -5.05 13.79 12.08
C SER A 31 -4.70 15.28 12.00
N MET A 32 -4.26 15.75 10.83
CA MET A 32 -4.01 17.19 10.58
C MET A 32 -5.28 18.03 10.79
N THR A 33 -6.44 17.51 10.39
CA THR A 33 -7.74 18.17 10.58
C THR A 33 -8.10 18.29 12.05
N LEU A 34 -7.86 17.25 12.86
CA LEU A 34 -8.05 17.31 14.32
C LEU A 34 -7.14 18.35 14.98
N GLU A 35 -5.88 18.46 14.52
CA GLU A 35 -4.95 19.49 14.99
C GLU A 35 -5.39 20.91 14.61
N GLY A 36 -5.91 21.08 13.38
CA GLY A 36 -6.50 22.34 12.94
C GLY A 36 -7.70 22.73 13.80
N LEU A 37 -8.62 21.77 14.03
CA LEU A 37 -9.82 21.97 14.83
C LEU A 37 -9.51 22.42 16.27
N LYS A 38 -8.41 21.92 16.86
CA LYS A 38 -7.96 22.32 18.21
C LYS A 38 -7.64 23.82 18.31
N LYS A 39 -7.26 24.46 17.20
CA LYS A 39 -6.91 25.89 17.15
C LYS A 39 -8.14 26.78 16.92
N GLU A 40 -9.27 26.18 16.54
CA GLU A 40 -10.51 26.88 16.26
C GLU A 40 -11.35 27.13 17.50
N LYS A 41 -12.36 27.98 17.34
CA LYS A 41 -13.32 28.33 18.39
C LYS A 41 -14.72 27.84 18.02
N LYS A 42 -15.54 27.61 19.04
CA LYS A 42 -16.98 27.40 18.85
C LYS A 42 -17.55 28.59 18.05
N GLY A 43 -18.38 28.29 17.07
CA GLY A 43 -19.02 29.27 16.19
C GLY A 43 -18.18 29.70 14.98
N THR A 44 -16.92 29.26 14.85
CA THR A 44 -16.13 29.47 13.62
C THR A 44 -16.94 28.96 12.42
N GLN A 45 -17.06 29.80 11.39
CA GLN A 45 -17.70 29.43 10.14
C GLN A 45 -16.76 28.62 9.26
N LEU A 46 -17.25 27.52 8.69
CA LEU A 46 -16.53 26.71 7.73
C LEU A 46 -17.40 26.34 6.54
N PHE A 47 -16.77 25.90 5.46
CA PHE A 47 -17.45 25.32 4.31
C PHE A 47 -17.24 23.81 4.30
N VAL A 48 -18.33 23.06 4.26
CA VAL A 48 -18.30 21.60 4.15
C VAL A 48 -18.57 21.23 2.69
N PRO A 49 -17.65 20.52 2.01
CA PRO A 49 -17.88 20.07 0.65
C PRO A 49 -18.99 19.03 0.61
N ILE A 50 -19.92 19.17 -0.34
CA ILE A 50 -21.04 18.23 -0.56
C ILE A 50 -20.98 17.52 -1.93
N GLY A 51 -19.89 17.72 -2.68
CA GLY A 51 -19.66 17.11 -4.00
C GLY A 51 -19.92 18.06 -5.17
N GLY A 52 -19.43 17.70 -6.37
CA GLY A 52 -19.63 18.48 -7.60
C GLY A 52 -19.09 19.91 -7.56
N GLY A 53 -18.08 20.18 -6.72
CA GLY A 53 -17.58 21.54 -6.48
C GLY A 53 -18.50 22.43 -5.63
N SER A 54 -19.53 21.86 -5.01
CA SER A 54 -20.50 22.57 -4.16
C SER A 54 -20.16 22.45 -2.67
N TYR A 55 -20.53 23.47 -1.90
CA TYR A 55 -20.22 23.60 -0.48
C TYR A 55 -21.42 24.12 0.32
N VAL A 56 -21.56 23.67 1.56
CA VAL A 56 -22.52 24.23 2.53
C VAL A 56 -21.77 25.01 3.62
N LYS A 57 -22.34 26.15 4.03
CA LYS A 57 -21.80 26.93 5.15
C LYS A 57 -22.28 26.33 6.47
N ALA A 58 -21.34 26.00 7.35
CA ALA A 58 -21.60 25.43 8.67
C ALA A 58 -20.86 26.23 9.76
N LYS A 59 -21.18 25.96 11.03
CA LYS A 59 -20.48 26.49 12.20
C LYS A 59 -20.02 25.35 13.09
N ILE A 60 -18.84 25.50 13.70
CA ILE A 60 -18.31 24.52 14.66
C ILE A 60 -19.12 24.60 15.96
N GLU A 61 -19.78 23.50 16.33
CA GLU A 61 -20.54 23.43 17.59
C GLU A 61 -19.63 23.14 18.80
N THR A 62 -18.62 22.29 18.61
CA THR A 62 -17.64 21.92 19.65
C THR A 62 -16.28 21.64 19.04
N THR A 63 -15.22 22.03 19.75
CA THR A 63 -13.82 21.69 19.44
C THR A 63 -13.22 20.74 20.49
N LYS A 64 -14.06 20.13 21.33
CA LYS A 64 -13.59 19.24 22.41
C LYS A 64 -13.63 17.78 22.00
N ASN A 65 -14.69 17.41 21.27
CA ASN A 65 -15.05 16.03 21.02
C ASN A 65 -15.35 15.82 19.53
N VAL A 66 -15.13 14.61 19.06
CA VAL A 66 -15.43 14.14 17.70
C VAL A 66 -16.03 12.74 17.77
N VAL A 67 -16.79 12.38 16.75
CA VAL A 67 -17.33 11.03 16.60
C VAL A 67 -16.33 10.21 15.78
N VAL A 68 -15.86 9.10 16.35
CA VAL A 68 -14.88 8.20 15.74
C VAL A 68 -15.53 6.85 15.49
N GLY A 69 -15.49 6.38 14.23
CA GLY A 69 -15.93 5.03 13.87
C GLY A 69 -14.94 3.98 14.36
N ILE A 70 -15.43 2.98 15.08
CA ILE A 70 -14.64 1.86 15.62
C ILE A 70 -14.88 0.54 14.87
N GLY A 71 -15.71 0.57 13.82
CA GLY A 71 -16.02 -0.58 12.96
C GLY A 71 -17.39 -1.20 13.25
N ALA A 72 -17.80 -2.14 12.40
CA ALA A 72 -19.10 -2.80 12.48
C ALA A 72 -20.30 -1.83 12.59
N ASP A 73 -20.25 -0.72 11.84
CA ASP A 73 -21.23 0.37 11.88
C ASP A 73 -21.41 1.03 13.26
N VAL A 74 -20.43 0.88 14.15
CA VAL A 74 -20.40 1.54 15.46
C VAL A 74 -19.45 2.72 15.45
N ALA A 75 -19.91 3.83 16.03
CA ALA A 75 -19.13 5.03 16.28
C ALA A 75 -19.34 5.53 17.70
N VAL A 76 -18.30 6.12 18.28
CA VAL A 76 -18.29 6.61 19.66
C VAL A 76 -17.78 8.05 19.71
N GLU A 77 -18.32 8.83 20.63
CA GLU A 77 -17.80 10.18 20.91
C GLU A 77 -16.49 10.06 21.71
N ARG A 78 -15.46 10.77 21.24
CA ARG A 78 -14.11 10.80 21.84
C ARG A 78 -13.62 12.22 21.96
N SER A 79 -12.78 12.48 22.95
CA SER A 79 -12.04 13.75 22.98
C SER A 79 -11.09 13.85 21.78
N LEU A 80 -10.73 15.06 21.36
CA LEU A 80 -9.73 15.25 20.29
C LEU A 80 -8.40 14.53 20.58
N LYS A 81 -8.00 14.46 21.85
CA LYS A 81 -6.75 13.81 22.26
C LYS A 81 -6.83 12.29 22.05
N GLU A 82 -7.91 11.66 22.51
CA GLU A 82 -8.12 10.22 22.34
C GLU A 82 -8.25 9.86 20.87
N ALA A 83 -9.03 10.62 20.11
CA ALA A 83 -9.18 10.42 18.67
C ALA A 83 -7.83 10.50 17.94
N LYS A 84 -6.97 11.45 18.33
CA LYS A 84 -5.62 11.56 17.76
C LYS A 84 -4.76 10.34 18.06
N VAL A 85 -4.73 9.88 19.31
CA VAL A 85 -3.98 8.68 19.72
C VAL A 85 -4.46 7.45 18.94
N GLU A 86 -5.77 7.32 18.76
CA GLU A 86 -6.35 6.22 17.98
C GLU A 86 -5.98 6.27 16.50
N LEU A 87 -6.00 7.46 15.87
CA LEU A 87 -5.53 7.64 14.49
C LEU A 87 -4.04 7.32 14.35
N GLU A 88 -3.20 7.79 15.28
CA GLU A 88 -1.76 7.50 15.30
C GLU A 88 -1.48 6.00 15.42
N ALA A 89 -2.24 5.29 16.28
CA ALA A 89 -2.14 3.83 16.40
C ALA A 89 -2.53 3.11 15.10
N ARG A 90 -3.64 3.52 14.45
CA ARG A 90 -4.07 2.94 13.15
C ARG A 90 -3.05 3.21 12.05
N ILE A 91 -2.45 4.41 12.01
CA ILE A 91 -1.37 4.73 11.07
C ILE A 91 -0.17 3.81 11.29
N ALA A 92 0.27 3.62 12.53
CA ALA A 92 1.41 2.76 12.84
C ALA A 92 1.16 1.30 12.45
N GLU A 93 -0.05 0.79 12.66
CA GLU A 93 -0.45 -0.55 12.24
C GLU A 93 -0.43 -0.72 10.70
N LEU A 94 -0.95 0.26 9.97
CA LEU A 94 -0.91 0.24 8.50
C LEU A 94 0.52 0.41 7.96
N GLU A 95 1.36 1.21 8.62
CA GLU A 95 2.78 1.35 8.25
C GLU A 95 3.54 0.03 8.42
N LYS A 96 3.29 -0.70 9.51
CA LYS A 96 3.81 -2.06 9.71
C LYS A 96 3.31 -3.02 8.64
N THR A 97 2.01 -2.96 8.32
CA THR A 97 1.41 -3.78 7.25
C THR A 97 2.06 -3.49 5.90
N ARG A 98 2.28 -2.22 5.57
CA ARG A 98 2.98 -1.80 4.36
C ARG A 98 4.41 -2.33 4.32
N GLU A 99 5.13 -2.30 5.44
CA GLU A 99 6.49 -2.84 5.53
C GLU A 99 6.51 -4.34 5.20
N VAL A 100 5.61 -5.12 5.80
CA VAL A 100 5.46 -6.56 5.53
C VAL A 100 5.15 -6.82 4.05
N LEU A 101 4.22 -6.06 3.46
CA LEU A 101 3.90 -6.16 2.03
C LEU A 101 5.11 -5.82 1.14
N GLY A 102 5.91 -4.81 1.53
CA GLY A 102 7.14 -4.44 0.84
C GLY A 102 8.21 -5.53 0.92
N GLN A 103 8.35 -6.21 2.06
CA GLN A 103 9.24 -7.36 2.21
C GLN A 103 8.80 -8.52 1.31
N GLN A 104 7.51 -8.85 1.29
CA GLN A 104 6.95 -9.87 0.40
C GLN A 104 7.19 -9.53 -1.07
N PHE A 105 6.97 -8.27 -1.45
CA PHE A 105 7.24 -7.78 -2.80
C PHE A 105 8.70 -8.02 -3.21
N ASN A 106 9.64 -7.60 -2.37
CA ASN A 106 11.07 -7.77 -2.63
C ASN A 106 11.47 -9.25 -2.74
N GLN A 107 10.89 -10.12 -1.92
CA GLN A 107 11.11 -11.57 -2.00
C GLN A 107 10.66 -12.15 -3.35
N VAL A 108 9.49 -11.75 -3.84
CA VAL A 108 8.98 -12.22 -5.14
C VAL A 108 9.84 -11.70 -6.29
N VAL A 109 10.24 -10.42 -6.25
CA VAL A 109 11.17 -9.85 -7.24
C VAL A 109 12.50 -10.60 -7.26
N GLY A 110 13.07 -10.92 -6.10
CA GLY A 110 14.30 -11.70 -6.00
C GLY A 110 14.17 -13.08 -6.64
N ARG A 111 13.07 -13.80 -6.38
CA ARG A 111 12.79 -15.11 -7.01
C ARG A 111 12.69 -15.04 -8.53
N ILE A 112 12.08 -13.99 -9.06
CA ILE A 112 12.00 -13.78 -10.52
C ILE A 112 13.41 -13.61 -11.11
N GLN A 113 14.26 -12.81 -10.45
CA GLN A 113 15.64 -12.59 -10.91
C GLN A 113 16.45 -13.89 -10.88
N GLU A 114 16.39 -14.65 -9.77
CA GLU A 114 17.06 -15.95 -9.67
C GLU A 114 16.60 -16.93 -10.74
N ASN A 115 15.29 -17.00 -11.01
CA ASN A 115 14.73 -17.88 -12.03
C ASN A 115 15.18 -17.48 -13.44
N ARG A 116 15.30 -16.17 -13.74
CA ARG A 116 15.85 -15.68 -15.01
C ARG A 116 17.30 -16.10 -15.20
N THR A 117 18.15 -15.88 -14.19
CA THR A 117 19.57 -16.28 -14.25
C THR A 117 19.73 -17.78 -14.47
N LYS A 118 18.97 -18.62 -13.75
CA LYS A 118 18.99 -20.09 -13.95
C LYS A 118 18.57 -20.49 -15.37
N MET A 119 17.58 -19.83 -15.95
CA MET A 119 17.17 -20.09 -17.33
C MET A 119 18.23 -19.70 -18.35
N GLU A 120 18.91 -18.58 -18.15
CA GLU A 120 20.02 -18.15 -18.99
C GLU A 120 21.18 -19.15 -18.94
N GLU A 121 21.55 -19.63 -17.75
CA GLU A 121 22.58 -20.66 -17.56
C GLU A 121 22.23 -21.99 -18.25
N ILE A 122 20.99 -22.47 -18.09
CA ILE A 122 20.53 -23.70 -18.73
C ILE A 122 20.55 -23.54 -20.26
N THR A 123 20.06 -22.41 -20.77
CA THR A 123 20.06 -22.11 -22.20
C THR A 123 21.47 -22.05 -22.77
N ALA A 124 22.42 -21.46 -22.04
CA ALA A 124 23.83 -21.42 -22.42
C ALA A 124 24.46 -22.83 -22.47
N LYS A 125 24.19 -23.68 -21.46
CA LYS A 125 24.66 -25.07 -21.41
C LYS A 125 24.09 -25.92 -22.54
N LEU A 126 22.79 -25.77 -22.85
CA LEU A 126 22.14 -26.48 -23.97
C LEU A 126 22.79 -26.13 -25.32
N ARG A 127 23.05 -24.84 -25.57
CA ARG A 127 23.73 -24.38 -26.80
C ARG A 127 25.15 -24.94 -26.93
N GLN A 128 25.89 -25.09 -25.84
CA GLN A 128 27.22 -25.68 -25.85
C GLN A 128 27.20 -27.20 -26.12
N GLY A 129 26.20 -27.92 -25.58
CA GLY A 129 25.99 -29.35 -25.83
C GLY A 129 25.62 -29.67 -27.29
N GLU A 130 24.77 -28.84 -27.91
CA GLU A 130 24.41 -28.98 -29.33
C GLU A 130 25.62 -28.75 -30.27
N GLN A 131 26.49 -27.78 -29.95
CA GLN A 131 27.71 -27.53 -30.73
C GLN A 131 28.75 -28.67 -30.63
N THR A 132 28.81 -29.39 -29.51
CA THR A 132 29.72 -30.54 -29.35
C THR A 132 29.20 -31.79 -30.05
N GLY A 133 27.88 -32.05 -30.02
CA GLY A 133 27.26 -33.16 -30.76
C GLY A 133 27.37 -33.04 -32.28
N VAL A 134 27.20 -31.83 -32.84
CA VAL A 134 27.35 -31.57 -34.28
C VAL A 134 28.81 -31.74 -34.75
N ARG A 135 29.79 -31.43 -33.89
CA ARG A 135 31.22 -31.63 -34.18
C ARG A 135 31.65 -33.09 -34.18
N GLN A 136 31.01 -33.94 -33.37
CA GLN A 136 31.27 -35.39 -33.37
C GLN A 136 30.62 -36.09 -34.57
N ALA A 137 29.40 -35.69 -34.96
CA ALA A 137 28.72 -36.24 -36.14
C ALA A 137 29.46 -35.96 -37.47
N LYS A 138 30.13 -34.81 -37.60
CA LYS A 138 30.94 -34.48 -38.80
C LYS A 138 32.31 -35.17 -38.88
N LYS A 139 32.80 -35.79 -37.80
CA LYS A 139 34.09 -36.51 -37.78
C LYS A 139 33.95 -38.02 -38.04
N GLY A 140 32.73 -38.55 -38.07
CA GLY A 140 32.44 -39.95 -38.30
C GLY A 140 31.85 -40.28 -39.68
N ALA A 141 31.87 -39.32 -40.62
CA ALA A 141 31.46 -39.48 -42.01
C ALA A 141 32.67 -39.35 -42.95
#